data_AF-A0AAW4VXF7-F1
#
_entry.id   AF-A0AAW4VXF7-F1
#
_cell.length_a   1.000
_cell.length_b   1.000
_cell.length_c   1.000
_cell.angle_alpha   90.00
_cell.angle_beta   90.00
_cell.angle_gamma   90.00
#
_symmetry.space_group_name_H-M   'P 1'
#
loop_
_entity.id
_entity.type
_entity.pdbx_description
1 polymer ?
#
loop_
_entity_poly.entity_id
_entity_poly.type
_entity_poly.pdbx_seq_one_letter_code
_entity_poly.pdbx_strand_id
1 'polypeptide(L)'
;QTSAGFLGIASDLVTYEHRFEQIFQNLLGVTAIFDTTEHAREAARTVNYQVRMVTLDGTELRTGGSYAGGANRSQNTVFVKP
;
A
#
# COMPACT_ATOMS: atom_id res chain seq x y z
N GLN A 1 -3.37 -5.40 17.03
CA GLN A 1 -1.91 -5.62 17.11
C GLN A 1 -1.31 -5.07 15.83
N THR A 2 -0.32 -4.18 15.91
CA THR A 2 0.40 -3.71 14.73
C THR A 2 1.40 -4.80 14.31
N SER A 3 1.26 -5.29 13.08
CA SER A 3 2.24 -6.23 12.51
C SER A 3 3.61 -5.56 12.42
N ALA A 4 4.69 -6.34 12.49
CA ALA A 4 6.04 -5.83 12.23
C ALA A 4 6.08 -5.13 10.86
N GLY A 5 6.83 -4.04 10.76
CA GLY A 5 7.01 -3.28 9.52
C GLY A 5 5.82 -2.48 9.03
N PHE A 6 4.65 -2.51 9.70
CA PHE A 6 3.48 -1.75 9.28
C PHE A 6 3.68 -0.24 9.49
N LEU A 7 3.56 0.55 8.42
CA LEU A 7 3.77 1.99 8.43
C LEU A 7 2.46 2.79 8.48
N GLY A 8 1.36 2.22 8.00
CA GLY A 8 0.05 2.88 7.99
C GLY A 8 -0.81 2.49 6.79
N ILE A 9 -2.02 3.04 6.73
CA ILE A 9 -2.86 2.99 5.53
C ILE A 9 -2.39 4.09 4.57
N ALA A 10 -2.36 3.80 3.28
CA ALA A 10 -1.81 4.72 2.29
C ALA A 10 -2.54 6.08 2.24
N SER A 11 -3.85 6.12 2.53
CA SER A 11 -4.61 7.38 2.61
C SER A 11 -4.14 8.29 3.75
N ASP A 12 -3.65 7.72 4.86
CA ASP A 12 -3.16 8.48 6.01
C ASP A 12 -1.73 9.00 5.80
N LEU A 13 -1.01 8.49 4.81
CA LEU A 13 0.40 8.79 4.53
C LEU A 13 0.60 9.83 3.42
N VAL A 14 -0.49 10.34 2.85
CA VAL A 14 -0.46 11.35 1.78
C VAL A 14 -1.15 12.63 2.23
N THR A 15 -0.81 13.75 1.59
CA THR A 15 -1.45 15.04 1.83
C THR A 15 -2.27 15.45 0.62
N TYR A 16 -3.52 15.83 0.85
CA TYR A 16 -4.46 16.27 -0.17
C TYR A 16 -5.44 17.31 0.40
N GLU A 17 -6.13 18.03 -0.49
CA GLU A 17 -7.22 18.92 -0.06
C GLU A 17 -8.41 18.11 0.46
N HIS A 18 -8.97 18.50 1.60
CA HIS A 18 -10.06 17.76 2.28
C HIS A 18 -11.28 17.48 1.37
N ARG A 19 -11.58 18.37 0.41
CA ARG A 19 -12.66 18.15 -0.58
C ARG A 19 -12.49 16.87 -1.42
N PHE A 20 -11.28 16.33 -1.50
CA PHE A 20 -10.96 15.10 -2.23
C PHE A 20 -10.84 13.87 -1.32
N GLU A 21 -11.13 13.98 -0.02
CA GLU A 21 -11.01 12.88 0.94
C GLU A 21 -11.66 11.59 0.44
N GLN A 22 -12.90 11.66 -0.05
CA GLN A 22 -13.59 10.49 -0.55
C GLN A 22 -12.85 9.81 -1.73
N ILE A 23 -12.20 10.58 -2.60
CA ILE A 23 -11.41 10.04 -3.71
C ILE A 23 -10.20 9.29 -3.18
N PHE A 24 -9.44 9.90 -2.26
CA PHE A 24 -8.25 9.30 -1.67
C PHE A 24 -8.59 8.08 -0.82
N GLN A 25 -9.69 8.11 -0.06
CA GLN A 25 -10.15 6.94 0.70
C GLN A 25 -10.54 5.78 -0.21
N ASN A 26 -11.22 6.04 -1.34
CA ASN A 26 -11.54 4.98 -2.29
C ASN A 26 -10.31 4.39 -2.98
N LEU A 27 -9.30 5.22 -3.30
CA LEU A 27 -8.10 4.78 -4.00
C LEU A 27 -7.07 4.10 -3.07
N LEU A 28 -6.89 4.66 -1.87
CA LEU A 28 -5.77 4.33 -0.98
C LEU A 28 -6.20 3.73 0.36
N GLY A 29 -7.46 3.86 0.76
CA GLY A 29 -7.96 3.40 2.06
C GLY A 29 -7.92 1.88 2.27
N VAL A 30 -7.71 1.10 1.20
CA VAL A 30 -7.59 -0.36 1.24
C VAL A 30 -6.14 -0.87 1.07
N THR A 31 -5.16 0.04 1.06
CA THR A 31 -3.75 -0.30 0.90
C THR A 31 -2.98 -0.08 2.18
N ALA A 32 -2.41 -1.14 2.74
CA ALA A 32 -1.49 -1.08 3.86
C ALA A 32 -0.04 -0.92 3.36
N ILE A 33 0.73 -0.04 4.00
CA ILE A 33 2.13 0.20 3.66
C ILE A 33 3.05 -0.51 4.65
N PHE A 34 4.08 -1.18 4.15
CA PHE A 34 5.10 -1.89 4.92
C PHE A 34 6.52 -1.46 4.54
N ASP A 35 7.48 -1.63 5.44
CA ASP A 35 8.90 -1.36 5.18
C ASP A 35 9.55 -2.37 4.21
N THR A 36 9.25 -3.66 4.35
CA THR A 36 9.89 -4.78 3.64
C THR A 36 8.86 -5.81 3.15
N THR A 37 9.25 -6.57 2.13
CA THR A 37 8.42 -7.64 1.54
C THR A 37 8.19 -8.79 2.52
N GLU A 38 9.18 -9.10 3.35
CA GLU A 38 9.10 -10.14 4.38
C GLU A 38 8.03 -9.80 5.43
N HIS A 39 8.09 -8.59 6.00
CA HIS A 39 7.09 -8.11 6.96
C HIS A 39 5.69 -8.07 6.35
N ALA A 40 5.55 -7.57 5.11
CA ALA A 40 4.27 -7.55 4.40
C ALA A 40 3.72 -8.97 4.16
N ARG A 41 4.58 -9.92 3.78
CA ARG A 41 4.18 -11.31 3.54
C ARG A 41 3.69 -12.01 4.80
N GLU A 42 4.36 -11.77 5.93
CA GLU A 42 3.93 -12.31 7.22
C GLU A 42 2.57 -11.76 7.63
N ALA A 43 2.38 -10.45 7.49
CA ALA A 43 1.09 -9.81 7.73
C ALA A 43 -0.01 -10.35 6.80
N ALA A 44 0.28 -10.49 5.51
CA ALA A 44 -0.66 -10.96 4.50
C ALA A 44 -1.21 -12.36 4.83
N ARG A 45 -0.37 -13.26 5.36
CA ARG A 45 -0.80 -14.59 5.81
C ARG A 45 -1.75 -14.50 7.00
N THR A 46 -1.47 -13.64 7.97
CA THR A 46 -2.32 -13.44 9.16
C THR A 46 -3.71 -12.92 8.80
N VAL A 47 -3.81 -12.11 7.74
CA VAL A 47 -5.08 -11.58 7.24
C VAL A 47 -5.65 -12.36 6.05
N ASN A 48 -5.17 -13.58 5.79
CA ASN A 48 -5.63 -14.45 4.70
C ASN A 48 -5.66 -13.76 3.32
N TYR A 49 -4.66 -12.92 3.04
CA TYR A 49 -4.52 -12.15 1.80
C TYR A 49 -5.79 -11.34 1.44
N GLN A 50 -6.48 -10.80 2.44
CA GLN A 50 -7.67 -9.96 2.25
C GLN A 50 -7.35 -8.46 2.16
N VAL A 51 -6.09 -8.07 2.38
CA VAL A 51 -5.64 -6.68 2.36
C VAL A 51 -4.56 -6.52 1.30
N ARG A 52 -4.65 -5.45 0.49
CA ARG A 52 -3.58 -5.07 -0.44
C ARG A 52 -2.43 -4.46 0.36
N MET A 53 -1.21 -4.93 0.14
CA MET A 53 -0.02 -4.44 0.83
C MET A 53 1.02 -3.96 -0.16
N VAL A 54 1.68 -2.85 0.13
CA VAL A 54 2.76 -2.29 -0.70
C VAL A 54 3.94 -1.97 0.20
N THR A 55 5.13 -2.29 -0.29
CA THR A 55 6.40 -2.07 0.43
C THR A 55 7.13 -0.83 -0.08
N LEU A 56 8.13 -0.36 0.67
CA LEU A 56 8.95 0.79 0.27
C LEU A 56 9.79 0.54 -1.00
N ASP A 57 10.12 -0.72 -1.31
CA ASP A 57 10.78 -1.11 -2.56
C ASP A 57 9.83 -1.18 -3.79
N GLY A 58 8.54 -0.92 -3.56
CA GLY A 58 7.50 -0.92 -4.60
C GLY A 58 6.90 -2.30 -4.89
N THR A 59 7.23 -3.33 -4.11
CA THR A 59 6.58 -4.65 -4.21
C THR A 59 5.14 -4.57 -3.72
N GLU A 60 4.23 -5.16 -4.51
CA GLU A 60 2.80 -5.21 -4.20
C GLU A 60 2.35 -6.66 -3.95
N LEU A 61 1.70 -6.87 -2.81
CA LEU A 61 0.93 -8.05 -2.49
C LEU A 61 -0.56 -7.71 -2.65
N ARG A 62 -1.22 -8.39 -3.59
CA ARG A 62 -2.63 -8.18 -3.89
C ARG A 62 -3.51 -9.12 -3.08
N THR A 63 -4.79 -8.75 -3.00
CA THR A 63 -5.80 -9.66 -2.49
C THR A 63 -5.85 -10.96 -3.31
N GLY A 64 -6.13 -12.07 -2.64
CA GLY A 64 -6.07 -13.41 -3.26
C GLY A 64 -4.65 -13.97 -3.45
N GLY A 65 -3.61 -13.27 -2.95
CA GLY A 65 -2.26 -13.81 -2.84
C GLY A 65 -1.41 -13.70 -4.11
N SER A 66 -1.80 -12.87 -5.08
CA SER A 66 -0.94 -12.56 -6.22
C SER A 66 0.11 -11.51 -5.84
N TYR A 67 1.33 -11.66 -6.39
CA TYR A 67 2.47 -10.79 -6.11
C TYR A 67 2.90 -10.08 -7.39
N ALA A 68 3.20 -8.79 -7.30
CA ALA A 68 3.83 -8.01 -8.36
C ALA A 68 5.12 -7.37 -7.83
N GLY A 69 6.25 -7.68 -8.46
CA GLY A 69 7.58 -7.32 -7.96
C GLY A 69 7.99 -5.86 -8.20
N GLY A 70 8.67 -5.28 -7.21
CA GLY A 70 9.25 -3.94 -7.22
C GLY A 70 10.77 -3.95 -7.47
N ALA A 71 11.16 -3.44 -8.64
CA ALA A 71 12.42 -2.77 -8.92
C ALA A 71 12.21 -2.00 -10.23
N ASN A 72 12.04 -0.68 -10.15
CA ASN A 72 12.02 0.24 -11.30
C ASN A 72 11.09 -0.13 -12.47
N ARG A 73 9.80 -0.40 -12.22
CA ARG A 73 8.80 -0.11 -13.27
C ARG A 73 8.54 1.38 -13.22
N SER A 74 9.31 2.14 -13.99
CA SER A 74 9.05 3.56 -14.28
C SER A 74 7.73 3.72 -15.03
N GLN A 75 6.59 3.48 -14.36
CA GLN A 75 5.36 4.14 -14.70
C GLN A 75 5.40 5.47 -13.99
N ASN A 76 6.01 6.43 -14.68
CA ASN A 76 6.08 7.82 -14.27
C ASN A 76 4.68 8.45 -14.45
N THR A 77 3.67 7.93 -13.74
CA THR A 77 2.45 8.67 -13.50
C THR A 77 2.79 9.65 -12.40
N VAL A 78 3.29 10.81 -12.81
CA VAL A 78 3.48 11.95 -11.92
C VAL A 78 2.12 12.18 -11.27
N PHE A 79 1.99 11.87 -9.98
CA PHE A 79 0.95 12.45 -9.15
C PHE A 79 1.31 13.94 -9.07
N VAL A 80 0.91 14.69 -10.10
CA VAL A 80 1.03 16.13 -10.13
C VAL A 80 0.08 16.62 -9.05
N LYS A 81 0.63 17.25 -8.02
CA LYS A 81 -0.16 18.07 -7.10
C LYS A 81 -0.91 19.11 -7.96
N PRO A 82 -2.25 19.12 -7.98
CA PRO A 82 -2.99 20.25 -8.55
C PRO A 82 -2.72 21.54 -7.75
#